data_AF-A0A6L7MHK6-F1
#
_entry.id   AF-A0A6L7MHK6-F1
#
_cell.length_a   1.000
_cell.length_b   1.000
_cell.length_c   1.000
_cell.angle_alpha   90.00
_cell.angle_beta   90.00
_cell.angle_gamma   90.00
#
_symmetry.space_group_name_H-M   'P 1'
#
loop_
_entity.id
_entity.type
_entity.pdbx_description
1 polymer ?
#
loop_
_entity_poly.entity_id
_entity_poly.type
_entity_poly.pdbx_seq_one_letter_code
_entity_poly.pdbx_strand_id
1 'polypeptide(L)'
;MTEDRNQSENTSDIGVGRESALSIRRGWWVAYALLFSIQVIAWTILVVLEEVGYGGADRRPTEIAVVIGMKIGALIVVSIAYTMILLEMVRSIMVISSYLEDKLNERRRAAAARRKAEQEELIAEAVEKAVAETVEESEKRIAEAHQAWADWNRRRLEADERGEPFDETPPEFPQQIGEPK
;
A
#
# COMPACT_ATOMS: atom_id res chain seq x y z
N MET A 1 -38.61 -9.73 23.80
CA MET A 1 -37.75 -9.75 25.00
C MET A 1 -36.45 -10.40 24.56
N THR A 2 -35.32 -9.75 24.85
CA THR A 2 -33.92 -10.04 24.42
C THR A 2 -33.50 -9.63 23.00
N GLU A 3 -33.44 -8.32 22.78
CA GLU A 3 -32.51 -7.68 21.84
C GLU A 3 -32.02 -6.42 22.55
N ASP A 4 -30.78 -6.43 23.02
CA ASP A 4 -29.94 -5.24 23.33
C ASP A 4 -28.79 -5.67 24.23
N ARG A 5 -27.66 -6.04 23.62
CA ARG A 5 -26.31 -6.05 24.22
C ARG A 5 -25.30 -6.52 23.18
N ASN A 6 -24.84 -5.62 22.31
CA ASN A 6 -23.55 -5.75 21.62
C ASN A 6 -23.14 -4.49 20.85
N GLN A 7 -23.27 -3.30 21.46
CA GLN A 7 -22.74 -2.06 20.89
C GLN A 7 -22.12 -1.15 21.95
N SER A 8 -21.21 -1.69 22.75
CA SER A 8 -20.33 -0.83 23.55
C SER A 8 -18.88 -1.25 23.36
N GLU A 9 -18.09 -0.26 22.94
CA GLU A 9 -16.66 -0.15 23.21
C GLU A 9 -15.73 -0.95 22.30
N ASN A 10 -15.62 -0.47 21.06
CA ASN A 10 -14.34 -0.51 20.36
C ASN A 10 -14.10 0.83 19.66
N THR A 11 -13.89 1.89 20.45
CA THR A 11 -13.49 3.23 19.99
C THR A 11 -12.32 3.77 20.80
N SER A 12 -11.35 2.91 21.12
CA SER A 12 -10.13 3.31 21.83
C SER A 12 -8.88 3.05 21.01
N ASP A 13 -8.92 3.25 19.69
CA ASP A 13 -7.69 3.20 18.90
C ASP A 13 -7.73 4.01 17.59
N ILE A 14 -7.92 5.33 17.70
CA ILE A 14 -7.41 6.29 16.69
C ILE A 14 -6.87 7.52 17.43
N GLY A 15 -5.95 7.28 18.35
CA GLY A 15 -5.14 8.32 19.00
C GLY A 15 -3.80 8.56 18.29
N VAL A 16 -3.64 8.06 17.07
CA VAL A 16 -2.39 8.19 16.29
C VAL A 16 -2.62 9.13 15.11
N GLY A 17 -1.88 10.23 15.07
CA GLY A 17 -1.60 10.93 13.81
C GLY A 17 -2.30 12.27 13.56
N ARG A 18 -2.90 12.91 14.56
CA ARG A 18 -3.18 14.35 14.52
C ARG A 18 -2.06 15.18 15.15
N GLU A 19 -0.81 14.74 15.00
CA GLU A 19 0.33 15.66 14.97
C GLU A 19 0.22 16.50 13.70
N SER A 20 -0.72 17.44 13.80
CA SER A 20 -0.99 18.62 13.02
C SER A 20 0.01 18.87 11.90
N ALA A 21 -0.46 18.91 10.65
CA ALA A 21 0.27 19.47 9.51
C ALA A 21 0.89 20.87 9.79
N LEU A 22 0.44 21.56 10.85
CA LEU A 22 1.01 22.79 11.38
C LEU A 22 2.37 22.61 12.10
N SER A 23 2.65 21.49 12.77
CA SER A 23 3.93 21.26 13.48
C SER A 23 5.08 21.00 12.50
N ILE A 24 4.83 20.21 11.46
CA ILE A 24 5.76 19.98 10.36
C ILE A 24 6.08 21.32 9.68
N ARG A 25 5.07 22.17 9.43
CA ARG A 25 5.26 23.52 8.89
C ARG A 25 6.15 24.40 9.77
N ARG A 26 6.04 24.30 11.10
CA ARG A 26 6.82 25.11 12.05
C ARG A 26 8.32 24.78 12.02
N GLY A 27 8.69 23.51 11.85
CA GLY A 27 10.10 23.10 11.75
C GLY A 27 10.82 23.73 10.55
N TRP A 28 10.13 23.78 9.39
CA TRP A 28 10.67 24.40 8.18
C TRP A 28 10.82 25.91 8.30
N TRP A 29 9.92 26.60 8.99
CA TRP A 29 10.06 28.03 9.27
C TRP A 29 11.30 28.35 10.11
N VAL A 30 11.61 27.51 11.10
CA VAL A 30 12.82 27.68 11.93
C VAL A 30 14.08 27.46 11.09
N ALA A 31 14.13 26.38 10.30
CA ALA A 31 15.28 26.10 9.43
C ALA A 31 15.49 27.23 8.40
N TYR A 32 14.41 27.74 7.82
CA TYR A 32 14.45 28.86 6.89
C TYR A 32 14.92 30.17 7.55
N ALA A 33 14.37 30.51 8.72
CA ALA A 33 14.77 31.71 9.46
C ALA A 33 16.26 31.64 9.84
N LEU A 34 16.75 30.45 10.19
CA LEU A 34 18.16 30.22 10.52
C LEU A 34 19.05 30.39 9.28
N LEU A 35 18.70 29.80 8.13
CA LEU A 35 19.44 29.99 6.88
C LEU A 35 19.45 31.46 6.41
N PHE A 36 18.31 32.13 6.48
CA PHE A 36 18.19 33.55 6.16
C PHE A 36 19.07 34.40 7.07
N SER A 37 19.04 34.12 8.38
CA SER A 37 19.87 34.84 9.36
C SER A 37 21.36 34.66 9.07
N ILE A 38 21.80 33.42 8.80
CA ILE A 38 23.20 33.14 8.41
C ILE A 38 23.58 33.94 7.16
N GLN A 39 22.71 33.96 6.14
CA GLN A 39 22.97 34.68 4.90
C GLN A 39 23.12 36.19 5.13
N VAL A 40 22.20 36.81 5.87
CA VAL A 40 22.24 38.24 6.18
C VAL A 40 23.49 38.60 6.99
N ILE A 41 23.84 37.78 7.99
CA ILE A 41 25.03 37.99 8.82
C ILE A 41 26.30 37.90 7.97
N ALA A 42 26.46 36.84 7.17
CA ALA A 42 27.63 36.65 6.33
C ALA A 42 27.83 37.81 5.34
N TRP A 43 26.74 38.25 4.70
CA TRP A 43 26.78 39.39 3.78
C TRP A 43 27.05 40.72 4.48
N THR A 44 26.48 40.95 5.66
CA THR A 44 26.75 42.16 6.44
C THR A 44 28.23 42.25 6.81
N ILE A 45 28.84 41.13 7.22
CA ILE A 45 30.27 41.06 7.52
C ILE A 45 31.09 41.40 6.26
N LEU A 46 30.74 40.84 5.10
CA LEU A 46 31.44 41.14 3.84
C LEU A 46 31.35 42.62 3.45
N VAL A 47 30.17 43.23 3.56
CA VAL A 47 29.96 44.66 3.23
C VAL A 47 30.77 45.57 4.17
N VAL A 48 30.80 45.24 5.47
CA VAL A 48 31.59 46.01 6.45
C VAL A 48 33.09 45.85 6.16
N LEU A 49 33.56 44.63 5.89
CA LEU A 49 34.96 44.37 5.54
C LEU A 49 35.36 45.07 4.23
N GLU A 50 34.48 45.10 3.23
CA GLU A 50 34.71 45.79 1.96
C GLU A 50 34.88 47.30 2.17
N GLU A 51 33.94 47.94 2.87
CA GLU A 51 33.97 49.40 3.06
C GLU A 51 35.10 49.85 4.00
N VAL A 52 35.36 49.09 5.07
CA VAL A 52 36.43 49.40 6.03
C VAL A 52 37.80 49.05 5.45
N GLY A 53 37.91 47.96 4.68
CA GLY A 53 39.18 47.45 4.16
C GLY A 53 39.63 48.10 2.86
N TYR A 54 38.71 48.49 1.97
CA TYR A 54 39.05 48.96 0.61
C TYR A 54 38.63 50.40 0.29
N GLY A 55 37.65 50.99 0.98
CA GLY A 55 36.98 52.21 0.49
C GLY A 55 37.04 53.46 1.37
N GLY A 56 37.61 53.38 2.58
CA GLY A 56 37.28 54.33 3.65
C GLY A 56 38.35 55.32 4.12
N ALA A 57 39.58 55.30 3.62
CA ALA A 57 40.67 56.08 4.24
C ALA A 57 40.40 57.61 4.25
N ASP A 58 39.68 58.12 3.25
CA ASP A 58 39.41 59.56 3.09
C ASP A 58 37.95 59.97 3.39
N ARG A 59 37.05 59.02 3.67
CA ARG A 59 35.63 59.31 3.92
C ARG A 59 35.36 59.57 5.39
N ARG A 60 34.45 60.50 5.68
CA ARG A 60 34.01 60.73 7.06
C ARG A 60 33.27 59.49 7.58
N PRO A 61 33.42 59.13 8.87
CA PRO A 61 32.77 57.94 9.43
C PRO A 61 31.24 57.94 9.29
N THR A 62 30.64 59.13 9.24
CA THR A 62 29.20 59.30 8.98
C THR A 62 28.80 58.91 7.56
N GLU A 63 29.63 59.16 6.56
CA GLU A 63 29.35 58.81 5.16
C GLU A 63 29.49 57.30 4.94
N ILE A 64 30.51 56.68 5.57
CA ILE A 64 30.71 55.22 5.56
C ILE A 64 29.50 54.51 6.18
N ALA A 65 29.01 55.00 7.32
CA ALA A 65 27.84 54.42 7.98
C ALA A 65 26.56 54.47 7.12
N VAL A 66 26.34 55.59 6.39
CA VAL A 66 25.18 55.74 5.50
C VAL A 66 25.27 54.78 4.30
N VAL A 67 26.45 54.65 3.68
CA VAL A 67 26.68 53.72 2.57
C VAL A 67 26.47 52.26 3.00
N ILE A 68 27.03 51.87 4.14
CA ILE A 68 26.83 50.53 4.71
C ILE A 68 25.34 50.27 4.97
N GLY A 69 24.64 51.24 5.58
CA GLY A 69 23.19 51.13 5.84
C GLY A 69 22.37 50.95 4.57
N MET A 70 22.66 51.69 3.50
CA MET A 70 21.99 51.54 2.21
C MET A 70 22.26 50.18 1.56
N LYS A 71 23.51 49.71 1.57
CA LYS A 71 23.89 48.39 1.05
C LYS A 71 23.17 47.26 1.80
N ILE A 72 23.13 47.32 3.13
CA ILE A 72 22.40 46.34 3.96
C ILE A 72 20.90 46.39 3.67
N GLY A 73 20.31 47.58 3.57
CA GLY A 73 18.90 47.75 3.26
C GLY A 73 18.50 47.15 1.91
N ALA A 74 19.28 47.42 0.87
CA ALA A 74 19.07 46.83 -0.45
C ALA A 74 19.22 45.29 -0.41
N LEU A 75 20.18 44.79 0.36
CA LEU A 75 20.43 43.36 0.50
C LEU A 75 19.27 42.63 1.18
N ILE A 76 18.68 43.21 2.23
CA ILE A 76 17.50 42.63 2.89
C ILE A 76 16.34 42.46 1.89
N VAL A 77 16.08 43.46 1.05
CA VAL A 77 15.01 43.39 0.04
C VAL A 77 15.30 42.28 -0.98
N VAL A 78 16.53 42.20 -1.49
CA VAL A 78 16.94 41.14 -2.42
C VAL A 78 16.84 39.77 -1.76
N SER A 79 17.26 39.63 -0.51
CA SER A 79 17.17 38.37 0.23
C SER A 79 15.71 37.94 0.43
N ILE A 80 14.78 38.85 0.73
CA ILE A 80 13.34 38.53 0.83
C ILE A 80 12.80 38.07 -0.53
N ALA A 81 13.13 38.76 -1.62
CA ALA A 81 12.68 38.37 -2.96
C ALA A 81 13.23 36.99 -3.36
N TYR A 82 14.52 36.76 -3.14
CA TYR A 82 15.18 35.49 -3.43
C TYR A 82 14.56 34.34 -2.65
N THR A 83 14.27 34.54 -1.37
CA THR A 83 13.68 33.49 -0.57
C THR A 83 12.22 33.22 -0.93
N MET A 84 11.44 34.21 -1.35
CA MET A 84 10.10 33.97 -1.92
C MET A 84 10.17 33.11 -3.18
N ILE A 85 11.14 33.37 -4.07
CA ILE A 85 11.36 32.55 -5.26
C ILE A 85 11.67 31.10 -4.88
N LEU A 86 12.53 30.89 -3.88
CA LEU A 86 12.84 29.53 -3.39
C LEU A 86 11.59 28.82 -2.85
N LEU A 87 10.73 29.52 -2.11
CA LEU A 87 9.48 28.94 -1.60
C LEU A 87 8.53 28.53 -2.73
N GLU A 88 8.40 29.36 -3.77
CA GLU A 88 7.61 29.02 -4.95
C GLU A 88 8.21 27.85 -5.75
N MET A 89 9.54 27.74 -5.82
CA MET A 89 10.20 26.57 -6.41
C MET A 89 9.88 25.29 -5.62
N VAL A 90 9.99 25.32 -4.29
CA VAL A 90 9.66 24.16 -3.44
C VAL A 90 8.20 23.75 -3.63
N ARG A 91 7.29 24.72 -3.67
CA ARG A 91 5.87 24.46 -3.94
C ARG A 91 5.66 23.83 -5.32
N SER A 92 6.34 24.34 -6.34
CA SER A 92 6.25 23.81 -7.71
C SER A 92 6.74 22.36 -7.78
N ILE A 93 7.86 22.05 -7.10
CA ILE A 93 8.39 20.69 -7.01
C ILE A 93 7.39 19.75 -6.32
N MET A 94 6.76 20.20 -5.23
CA MET A 94 5.76 19.39 -4.52
C MET A 94 4.55 19.06 -5.41
N VAL A 95 4.06 20.02 -6.20
CA VAL A 95 2.96 19.80 -7.16
C VAL A 95 3.35 18.82 -8.27
N ILE A 96 4.57 18.93 -8.79
CA ILE A 96 5.07 18.00 -9.81
C ILE A 96 5.21 16.59 -9.22
N SER A 97 5.74 16.48 -8.00
CA SER A 97 5.89 15.21 -7.30
C SER A 97 4.54 14.54 -7.06
N SER A 98 3.53 15.27 -6.58
CA SER A 98 2.19 14.71 -6.37
C SER A 98 1.56 14.24 -7.68
N TYR A 99 1.73 15.00 -8.76
CA TYR A 99 1.23 14.60 -10.08
C TYR A 99 1.89 13.31 -10.60
N LEU A 100 3.20 13.14 -10.37
CA LEU A 100 3.93 11.91 -10.70
C LEU A 100 3.49 10.72 -9.86
N GLU A 101 3.30 10.93 -8.55
CA GLU A 101 2.79 9.91 -7.63
C GLU A 101 1.39 9.45 -8.01
N ASP A 102 0.50 10.37 -8.38
CA ASP A 102 -0.85 10.05 -8.83
C ASP A 102 -0.82 9.19 -10.09
N LYS A 103 0.01 9.56 -11.08
CA LYS A 103 0.23 8.75 -12.30
C LYS A 103 0.78 7.35 -11.99
N LEU A 104 1.69 7.23 -11.03
CA LEU A 104 2.24 5.93 -10.62
C LEU A 104 1.21 5.10 -9.86
N ASN A 105 0.42 5.72 -8.98
CA ASN A 105 -0.63 5.06 -8.22
C ASN A 105 -1.77 4.58 -9.13
N GLU A 106 -2.13 5.34 -10.15
CA GLU A 106 -3.10 4.93 -11.17
C GLU A 106 -2.63 3.66 -11.91
N ARG A 107 -1.35 3.62 -12.32
CA ARG A 107 -0.76 2.41 -12.93
C ARG A 107 -0.74 1.22 -11.98
N ARG A 108 -0.43 1.44 -10.70
CA ARG A 108 -0.46 0.37 -9.68
C ARG A 108 -1.87 -0.16 -9.46
N ARG A 109 -2.88 0.70 -9.41
CA ARG A 109 -4.29 0.29 -9.29
C ARG A 109 -4.75 -0.50 -10.52
N ALA A 110 -4.41 -0.04 -11.72
CA ALA A 110 -4.71 -0.75 -12.96
C ALA A 110 -4.03 -2.13 -13.01
N ALA A 111 -2.76 -2.22 -12.59
CA ALA A 111 -2.05 -3.50 -12.50
C ALA A 111 -2.63 -4.43 -11.44
N ALA A 112 -3.03 -3.89 -10.28
CA ALA A 112 -3.68 -4.67 -9.22
C ALA A 112 -5.06 -5.20 -9.67
N ALA A 113 -5.82 -4.41 -10.43
CA ALA A 113 -7.08 -4.85 -11.00
C ALA A 113 -6.89 -6.00 -12.00
N ARG A 114 -5.87 -5.93 -12.88
CA ARG A 114 -5.53 -7.02 -13.80
C ARG A 114 -5.14 -8.30 -13.06
N ARG A 115 -4.29 -8.19 -12.03
CA ARG A 115 -3.90 -9.35 -11.21
C ARG A 115 -5.08 -10.00 -10.50
N LYS A 116 -6.06 -9.22 -10.05
CA LYS A 116 -7.29 -9.77 -9.47
C LYS A 116 -8.13 -10.52 -10.50
N ALA A 117 -8.28 -9.94 -11.69
CA ALA A 117 -8.99 -10.62 -12.79
C ALA A 117 -8.29 -11.93 -13.20
N GLU A 118 -6.96 -11.92 -13.33
CA GLU A 118 -6.18 -13.14 -13.59
C GLU A 118 -6.31 -14.17 -12.46
N GLN A 119 -6.33 -13.73 -11.19
CA GLN A 119 -6.56 -14.64 -10.06
C GLN A 119 -7.95 -15.26 -10.09
N GLU A 120 -8.99 -14.48 -10.40
CA GLU A 120 -10.36 -14.98 -10.49
C GLU A 120 -10.50 -16.01 -11.63
N GLU A 121 -9.86 -15.76 -12.77
CA GLU A 121 -9.81 -16.71 -13.90
C GLU A 121 -9.08 -18.01 -13.52
N LEU A 122 -7.92 -17.91 -12.86
CA LEU A 122 -7.17 -19.08 -12.38
C LEU A 122 -7.94 -19.88 -11.32
N ILE A 123 -8.68 -19.21 -10.44
CA ILE A 123 -9.52 -19.89 -9.44
C ILE A 123 -10.69 -20.59 -10.14
N ALA A 124 -11.32 -19.96 -11.13
CA ALA A 124 -12.38 -20.59 -11.90
C ALA A 124 -11.90 -21.84 -12.63
N GLU A 125 -10.74 -21.78 -13.30
CA GLU A 125 -10.12 -22.93 -13.96
C GLU A 125 -9.76 -24.04 -12.96
N ALA A 126 -9.21 -23.69 -11.80
CA ALA A 126 -8.86 -24.66 -10.76
C ALA A 126 -10.11 -25.35 -10.18
N VAL A 127 -11.21 -24.61 -9.98
CA VAL A 127 -12.49 -25.18 -9.51
C VAL A 127 -13.08 -26.09 -10.57
N GLU A 128 -13.10 -25.69 -11.84
CA GLU A 128 -13.62 -26.50 -12.94
C GLU A 128 -12.85 -27.82 -13.05
N LYS A 129 -11.51 -27.78 -12.98
CA LYS A 129 -10.68 -28.96 -13.01
C LYS A 129 -10.90 -29.87 -11.79
N ALA A 130 -11.03 -29.30 -10.59
CA ALA A 130 -11.30 -30.06 -9.38
C ALA A 130 -12.68 -30.75 -9.42
N VAL A 131 -13.70 -30.08 -9.97
CA VAL A 131 -15.03 -30.68 -10.17
C VAL A 131 -14.96 -31.81 -11.20
N ALA A 132 -14.24 -31.61 -12.32
CA ALA A 132 -14.09 -32.66 -13.33
C ALA A 132 -13.38 -33.90 -12.77
N GLU A 133 -12.30 -33.73 -12.01
CA GLU A 133 -11.54 -34.83 -11.40
C GLU A 133 -12.37 -35.59 -10.34
N THR A 134 -13.13 -34.86 -9.52
CA THR A 134 -14.01 -35.48 -8.51
C THR A 134 -15.17 -36.24 -9.14
N VAL A 135 -15.76 -35.74 -10.23
CA VAL A 135 -16.80 -36.45 -10.98
C VAL A 135 -16.22 -37.72 -11.60
N GLU A 136 -15.06 -37.65 -12.28
CA GLU A 136 -14.42 -38.82 -12.89
C GLU A 136 -14.04 -39.90 -11.85
N GLU A 137 -13.51 -39.49 -10.69
CA GLU A 137 -13.20 -40.43 -9.61
C GLU A 137 -14.47 -41.06 -9.03
N SER A 138 -15.55 -40.28 -8.87
CA SER A 138 -16.83 -40.79 -8.38
C SER A 138 -17.46 -41.80 -9.35
N GLU A 139 -17.43 -41.52 -10.66
CA GLU A 139 -17.95 -42.41 -11.69
C GLU A 139 -17.17 -43.74 -11.75
N LYS A 140 -15.83 -43.68 -11.61
CA LYS A 140 -15.00 -44.90 -11.51
C LYS A 140 -15.35 -45.73 -10.28
N ARG A 141 -15.48 -45.12 -9.09
CA ARG A 141 -15.87 -45.84 -7.86
C ARG A 141 -17.24 -46.48 -7.98
N ILE A 142 -18.21 -45.79 -8.58
CA ILE A 142 -19.55 -46.33 -8.82
C ILE A 142 -19.47 -47.52 -9.81
N ALA A 143 -18.72 -47.39 -10.89
CA ALA A 143 -18.54 -48.46 -11.87
C ALA A 143 -17.87 -49.72 -11.27
N GLU A 144 -16.82 -49.53 -10.47
CA GLU A 144 -16.14 -50.62 -9.75
C GLU A 144 -17.08 -51.32 -8.76
N ALA A 145 -17.90 -50.56 -8.02
CA ALA A 145 -18.88 -51.12 -7.11
C ALA A 145 -19.97 -51.92 -7.85
N HIS A 146 -20.44 -51.44 -9.01
CA HIS A 146 -21.39 -52.18 -9.84
C HIS A 146 -20.80 -53.51 -10.33
N GLN A 147 -19.54 -53.54 -10.74
CA GLN A 147 -18.85 -54.77 -11.15
C GLN A 147 -18.70 -55.74 -9.97
N ALA A 148 -18.26 -55.26 -8.81
CA ALA A 148 -18.12 -56.08 -7.61
C ALA A 148 -19.46 -56.72 -7.19
N TRP A 149 -20.56 -55.97 -7.31
CA TRP A 149 -21.90 -56.47 -7.03
C TRP A 149 -22.35 -57.53 -8.02
N ALA A 150 -22.11 -57.31 -9.32
CA ALA A 150 -22.43 -58.28 -10.36
C ALA A 150 -21.66 -59.60 -10.17
N ASP A 151 -20.38 -59.53 -9.84
CA ASP A 151 -19.53 -60.70 -9.61
C ASP A 151 -19.91 -61.45 -8.33
N TRP A 152 -20.27 -60.75 -7.26
CA TRP A 152 -20.80 -61.38 -6.04
C TRP A 152 -22.13 -62.11 -6.34
N ASN A 153 -23.04 -61.47 -7.08
CA ASN A 153 -24.34 -62.06 -7.38
C ASN A 153 -24.22 -63.28 -8.31
N ARG A 154 -23.26 -63.26 -9.25
CA ARG A 154 -22.92 -64.44 -10.06
C ARG A 154 -22.46 -65.61 -9.18
N ARG A 155 -21.52 -65.38 -8.26
CA ARG A 155 -21.01 -66.42 -7.35
C ARG A 155 -22.10 -66.97 -6.42
N ARG A 156 -22.99 -66.09 -5.95
CA ARG A 156 -24.16 -66.49 -5.15
C ARG A 156 -25.08 -67.43 -5.93
N LEU A 157 -25.41 -67.11 -7.18
CA LEU A 157 -26.26 -67.95 -8.04
C LEU A 157 -25.59 -69.29 -8.36
N GLU A 158 -24.29 -69.31 -8.66
CA GLU A 158 -23.52 -70.54 -8.90
C GLU A 158 -23.43 -71.45 -7.67
N ALA A 159 -23.44 -70.90 -6.46
CA ALA A 159 -23.49 -71.69 -5.21
C ALA A 159 -24.89 -72.28 -4.98
N ASP A 160 -25.95 -71.51 -5.27
CA ASP A 160 -27.34 -71.96 -5.19
C ASP A 160 -27.63 -73.10 -6.18
N GLU A 161 -27.14 -72.99 -7.42
CA GLU A 161 -27.25 -74.06 -8.43
C GLU A 161 -26.53 -75.35 -8.02
N ARG A 162 -25.46 -75.25 -7.22
CA ARG A 162 -24.70 -76.40 -6.69
C ARG A 162 -25.26 -76.94 -5.36
N GLY A 163 -26.23 -76.24 -4.74
CA GLY A 163 -26.77 -76.58 -3.43
C GLY A 163 -25.78 -76.38 -2.28
N GLU A 164 -24.76 -75.54 -2.46
CA GLU A 164 -23.76 -75.21 -1.44
C GLU A 164 -24.18 -73.96 -0.64
N PRO A 165 -23.96 -73.92 0.69
CA PRO A 165 -24.20 -72.70 1.47
C PRO A 165 -23.25 -71.58 1.04
N PHE A 166 -23.80 -70.37 0.82
CA PHE A 166 -23.07 -69.19 0.39
C PHE A 166 -22.96 -68.18 1.54
N ASP A 167 -21.76 -68.05 2.11
CA ASP A 167 -21.50 -67.26 3.32
C ASP A 167 -20.72 -65.95 3.05
N GLU A 168 -20.55 -65.56 1.78
CA GLU A 168 -19.84 -64.30 1.47
C GLU A 168 -20.72 -63.07 1.76
N THR A 169 -20.18 -62.15 2.56
CA THR A 169 -20.81 -60.85 2.83
C THR A 169 -21.00 -60.04 1.54
N PRO A 170 -22.19 -59.49 1.27
CA PRO A 170 -22.42 -58.67 0.08
C PRO A 170 -21.58 -57.40 0.08
N PRO A 171 -21.03 -56.99 -1.07
CA PRO A 171 -20.34 -55.70 -1.21
C PRO A 171 -21.31 -54.52 -1.06
N GLU A 172 -20.77 -53.33 -0.74
CA GLU A 172 -21.57 -52.11 -0.59
C GLU A 172 -22.35 -51.79 -1.86
N PHE A 173 -23.63 -51.42 -1.71
CA PHE A 173 -24.49 -51.17 -2.85
C PHE A 173 -24.13 -49.82 -3.52
N PRO A 174 -24.06 -49.72 -4.86
CA PRO A 174 -23.56 -48.53 -5.56
C PRO A 174 -24.27 -47.21 -5.20
N GLN A 175 -25.55 -47.26 -4.80
CA GLN A 175 -26.31 -46.07 -4.38
C GLN A 175 -25.85 -45.48 -3.03
N GLN A 176 -25.12 -46.24 -2.21
CA GLN A 176 -24.63 -45.78 -0.90
C GLN A 176 -23.26 -45.10 -0.97
N ILE A 177 -22.59 -45.14 -2.12
CA ILE A 177 -21.21 -44.65 -2.29
C ILE A 177 -21.17 -43.12 -2.58
N GLY A 178 -22.31 -42.52 -2.92
CA GLY A 178 -22.44 -41.10 -3.27
C GLY A 178 -23.00 -40.19 -2.17
N GLU A 179 -23.36 -40.70 -0.99
CA GLU A 179 -23.82 -39.85 0.11
C GLU A 179 -22.61 -39.26 0.86
N PRO A 180 -22.43 -37.92 0.88
CA PRO A 180 -21.42 -37.32 1.73
C PRO A 180 -21.77 -37.58 3.20
N LYS A 181 -20.82 -38.16 3.95
CA LYS A 181 -20.88 -38.24 5.42
C LYS A 181 -20.80 -36.87 6.07
#